data_AF-A0A402BVE2-F1
#
_entry.id   AF-A0A402BVE2-F1
#
_cell.length_a   1.000
_cell.length_b   1.000
_cell.length_c   1.000
_cell.angle_alpha   90.00
_cell.angle_beta   90.00
_cell.angle_gamma   90.00
#
_symmetry.space_group_name_H-M   'P 1'
#
loop_
_entity.id
_entity.type
_entity.pdbx_description
1 polymer ?
#
loop_
_entity_poly.entity_id
_entity_poly.type
_entity_poly.pdbx_seq_one_letter_code
_entity_poly.pdbx_strand_id
1 'polypeptide(L)'
;MMEVEKAIETRIRLENEYKGGASWFYWIAGMSILNEIFLQTHVGWNFAIGLGITQMINVLFQNNSVSLVITIILSGLFVFFGKVAHSGHRWAFVTGIVFYILDGTLFIIVRDYIGVGLHVVALWGIYRGMMAHKKLMEISNNQTIKSTEEGMSV
;
A
#
# COMPACT_ATOMS: atom_id res chain seq x y z
N MET A 1 19.75 19.52 -24.96
CA MET A 1 18.44 19.83 -24.32
C MET A 1 17.51 18.63 -24.27
N MET A 2 17.22 17.94 -25.39
CA MET A 2 16.33 16.74 -25.40
C MET A 2 16.66 15.64 -24.38
N GLU A 3 17.93 15.32 -24.15
CA GLU A 3 18.32 14.24 -23.23
C GLU A 3 18.10 14.59 -21.75
N VAL A 4 18.26 15.87 -21.38
CA VAL A 4 18.00 16.35 -20.02
C VAL A 4 16.51 16.34 -19.72
N GLU A 5 15.69 16.74 -20.70
CA GLU A 5 14.22 16.75 -20.58
C GLU A 5 13.66 15.33 -20.35
N LYS A 6 14.10 14.34 -21.15
CA LYS A 6 13.73 12.93 -20.97
C LYS A 6 14.13 12.38 -19.60
N ALA A 7 15.30 12.77 -19.09
CA ALA A 7 15.77 12.34 -17.77
C ALA A 7 14.91 12.91 -16.64
N ILE A 8 14.53 14.20 -16.74
CA ILE A 8 13.64 14.85 -15.77
C ILE A 8 12.25 14.21 -15.81
N GLU A 9 11.67 14.00 -17.00
CA GLU A 9 10.37 13.37 -17.16
C GLU A 9 10.33 11.96 -16.55
N THR A 10 11.38 11.17 -16.81
CA THR A 10 11.52 9.82 -16.24
C THR A 10 11.55 9.86 -14.71
N ARG A 11 12.31 10.80 -14.13
CA ARG A 11 12.43 10.94 -12.68
C ARG A 11 11.09 11.33 -12.04
N ILE A 12 10.39 12.32 -12.61
CA ILE A 12 9.06 12.75 -12.15
C ILE A 12 8.06 11.60 -12.23
N ARG A 13 8.04 10.86 -13.36
CA ARG A 13 7.15 9.72 -13.54
C ARG A 13 7.38 8.65 -12.47
N LEU A 14 8.63 8.29 -12.21
CA LEU A 14 8.95 7.28 -11.20
C LEU A 14 8.61 7.75 -9.79
N GLU A 15 8.81 9.03 -9.46
CA GLU A 15 8.38 9.60 -8.18
C GLU A 15 6.87 9.53 -8.01
N ASN A 16 6.10 9.81 -9.07
CA ASN A 16 4.64 9.69 -9.06
C ASN A 16 4.19 8.23 -8.90
N GLU A 17 4.83 7.28 -9.60
CA GLU A 17 4.52 5.85 -9.45
C GLU A 17 4.83 5.33 -8.04
N TYR A 18 5.95 5.77 -7.46
CA TYR A 18 6.34 5.47 -6.09
C TYR A 18 5.33 6.03 -5.07
N LYS A 19 5.00 7.33 -5.17
CA LYS A 19 4.02 7.99 -4.30
C LYS A 19 2.63 7.36 -4.46
N GLY A 20 2.25 7.02 -5.69
CA GLY A 20 1.00 6.33 -6.01
C GLY A 20 0.92 4.96 -5.31
N GLY A 21 2.01 4.18 -5.34
CA GLY A 21 2.09 2.92 -4.60
C GLY A 21 1.99 3.08 -3.09
N ALA A 22 2.67 4.08 -2.51
CA ALA A 22 2.57 4.38 -1.08
C ALA A 22 1.14 4.81 -0.68
N SER A 23 0.43 5.52 -1.56
CA SER A 23 -0.94 5.96 -1.32
C SER A 23 -1.96 4.82 -1.24
N TRP A 24 -1.64 3.63 -1.78
CA TRP A 24 -2.50 2.46 -1.61
C TRP A 24 -2.69 2.05 -0.15
N PHE A 25 -1.70 2.29 0.71
CA PHE A 25 -1.86 2.05 2.15
C PHE A 25 -2.95 2.92 2.78
N TYR A 26 -3.08 4.18 2.34
CA TYR A 26 -4.17 5.05 2.79
C TYR A 26 -5.51 4.62 2.23
N TRP A 27 -5.55 4.15 0.99
CA TRP A 27 -6.77 3.57 0.40
C TRP A 27 -7.22 2.35 1.18
N ILE A 28 -6.31 1.44 1.55
CA ILE A 28 -6.62 0.28 2.39
C ILE A 28 -7.25 0.73 3.71
N ALA A 29 -6.63 1.68 4.40
CA ALA A 29 -7.15 2.21 5.66
C ALA A 29 -8.53 2.87 5.51
N GLY A 30 -8.69 3.74 4.50
CA GLY A 30 -9.95 4.44 4.24
C GLY A 30 -11.08 3.48 3.89
N MET A 31 -10.83 2.54 2.98
CA MET A 31 -11.82 1.54 2.58
C MET A 31 -12.21 0.65 3.76
N SER A 32 -11.26 0.26 4.61
CA SER A 32 -11.53 -0.57 5.80
C SER A 32 -12.47 0.11 6.80
N ILE A 33 -12.26 1.41 7.05
CA ILE A 33 -13.14 2.20 7.93
C ILE A 33 -14.52 2.36 7.29
N LEU A 34 -14.58 2.71 6.01
CA LEU A 34 -15.85 2.87 5.29
C LEU A 34 -16.66 1.57 5.32
N ASN A 35 -16.00 0.43 5.12
CA ASN A 35 -16.63 -0.88 5.15
C ASN A 35 -17.23 -1.24 6.50
N GLU A 36 -16.52 -0.94 7.59
CA GLU A 36 -17.03 -1.13 8.94
C GLU A 36 -18.28 -0.26 9.21
N ILE A 37 -18.30 0.98 8.72
CA ILE A 37 -19.48 1.87 8.81
C ILE A 37 -20.66 1.28 8.04
N PHE A 38 -20.44 0.78 6.83
CA PHE A 38 -21.50 0.13 6.04
C PHE A 38 -22.06 -1.11 6.75
N LEU A 39 -21.21 -1.93 7.34
CA LEU A 39 -21.64 -3.11 8.08
C LEU A 39 -22.56 -2.75 9.25
N GLN A 40 -22.23 -1.69 10.01
CA GLN A 40 -23.04 -1.25 11.15
C GLN A 40 -24.40 -0.66 10.74
N THR A 41 -24.47 -0.03 9.57
CA THR A 41 -25.72 0.59 9.07
C THR A 41 -26.72 -0.43 8.50
N HIS A 42 -26.38 -1.72 8.45
CA HIS A 42 -27.23 -2.81 7.92
C HIS A 42 -27.79 -2.53 6.52
N VAL A 43 -27.18 -1.61 5.77
CA VAL A 43 -27.46 -1.44 4.35
C VAL A 43 -27.05 -2.76 3.73
N GLY A 44 -28.00 -3.54 3.20
CA GLY A 44 -27.91 -4.99 2.89
C GLY A 44 -26.86 -5.43 1.86
N TRP A 45 -25.84 -4.61 1.64
CA TRP A 45 -24.66 -4.86 0.85
C TRP A 45 -23.53 -5.13 1.83
N ASN A 46 -23.30 -6.41 2.14
CA ASN A 46 -22.06 -6.86 2.77
C ASN A 46 -20.93 -6.69 1.75
N PHE A 47 -20.53 -5.45 1.48
CA PHE A 47 -19.28 -5.23 0.79
C PHE A 47 -18.20 -5.77 1.70
N ALA A 48 -17.38 -6.64 1.14
CA ALA A 48 -16.29 -7.25 1.84
C ALA A 48 -14.99 -6.52 1.46
N ILE A 49 -15.05 -5.19 1.50
CA ILE A 49 -13.95 -4.29 1.13
C ILE A 49 -13.28 -3.78 2.40
N GLY A 50 -12.52 -4.61 3.09
CA GLY A 50 -11.85 -4.16 4.30
C GLY A 50 -10.67 -5.02 4.65
N LEU A 51 -10.45 -5.21 5.94
CA LEU A 51 -9.45 -6.13 6.45
C LEU A 51 -10.09 -7.50 6.69
N GLY A 52 -9.36 -8.55 6.37
CA GLY A 52 -9.82 -9.93 6.54
C GLY A 52 -10.03 -10.27 8.02
N ILE A 53 -9.17 -9.73 8.89
CA ILE A 53 -9.30 -9.90 10.35
C ILE A 53 -10.65 -9.39 10.85
N THR A 54 -11.12 -8.24 10.37
CA THR A 54 -12.33 -7.61 10.91
C THR A 54 -13.58 -8.39 10.49
N GLN A 55 -13.59 -8.93 9.27
CA GLN A 55 -14.64 -9.84 8.80
C GLN A 55 -14.68 -11.14 9.61
N MET A 56 -13.52 -11.74 9.86
CA MET A 56 -13.44 -12.96 10.66
C MET A 56 -14.00 -12.74 12.07
N ILE A 57 -13.69 -11.61 12.70
CA ILE A 57 -14.19 -11.28 14.05
C ILE A 57 -15.71 -11.07 14.03
N ASN A 58 -16.24 -10.40 13.02
CA ASN A 58 -17.69 -10.22 12.88
C ASN A 58 -18.41 -11.56 12.71
N VAL A 59 -17.87 -12.49 11.91
CA VAL A 59 -18.46 -13.82 11.71
C VAL A 59 -18.39 -14.68 12.99
N LEU A 60 -17.25 -14.65 13.71
CA LEU A 60 -17.03 -15.51 14.88
C LEU A 60 -17.69 -15.00 16.15
N PHE A 61 -17.65 -13.69 16.39
CA PHE A 61 -18.06 -13.09 17.67
C PHE A 61 -19.32 -12.26 17.59
N GLN A 62 -19.80 -11.91 16.39
CA GLN A 62 -20.97 -11.04 16.15
C GLN A 62 -20.93 -9.76 17.01
N ASN A 63 -19.72 -9.24 17.26
CA ASN A 63 -19.48 -8.11 18.15
C ASN A 63 -18.92 -6.92 17.37
N ASN A 64 -19.83 -6.04 16.98
CA ASN A 64 -19.56 -4.86 16.16
C ASN A 64 -18.64 -3.83 16.87
N SER A 65 -18.57 -3.84 18.20
CA SER A 65 -17.69 -2.92 18.93
C SER A 65 -16.23 -3.38 18.86
N VAL A 66 -15.99 -4.69 18.96
CA VAL A 66 -14.64 -5.27 18.88
C VAL A 66 -14.09 -5.16 17.47
N SER A 67 -14.91 -5.45 16.44
CA SER A 67 -14.52 -5.27 15.04
C SER A 67 -14.12 -3.82 14.75
N LEU A 68 -14.91 -2.85 15.22
CA LEU A 68 -14.65 -1.43 15.01
C LEU A 68 -13.31 -0.99 15.61
N VAL A 69 -13.03 -1.37 16.86
CA VAL A 69 -11.75 -1.03 17.52
C VAL A 69 -10.57 -1.60 16.74
N ILE A 70 -10.68 -2.85 16.29
CA ILE A 70 -9.62 -3.53 15.53
C ILE A 70 -9.46 -2.89 14.14
N THR A 71 -10.56 -2.54 13.47
CA THR A 71 -10.54 -1.79 12.21
C THR A 71 -9.77 -0.48 12.37
N ILE A 72 -10.02 0.29 13.44
CA ILE A 72 -9.34 1.57 13.69
C ILE A 72 -7.84 1.35 13.93
N ILE A 73 -7.48 0.36 14.76
CA ILE A 73 -6.06 0.06 15.08
C ILE A 73 -5.30 -0.33 13.81
N LEU A 74 -5.82 -1.29 13.05
CA LEU A 74 -5.15 -1.78 11.85
C LEU A 74 -5.15 -0.74 10.72
N SER A 75 -6.22 0.04 10.56
CA SER A 75 -6.23 1.17 9.62
C SER A 75 -5.18 2.22 9.99
N GLY A 76 -5.03 2.51 11.29
CA GLY A 76 -3.95 3.37 11.79
C GLY A 76 -2.55 2.83 11.47
N LEU A 77 -2.36 1.50 11.57
CA LEU A 77 -1.11 0.85 11.18
C LEU A 77 -0.83 0.99 9.68
N PHE A 78 -1.84 0.81 8.82
CA PHE A 78 -1.69 1.04 7.38
C PHE A 78 -1.42 2.50 7.04
N VAL A 79 -2.07 3.46 7.71
CA VAL A 79 -1.73 4.89 7.57
C VAL A 79 -0.27 5.15 7.97
N PHE A 80 0.20 4.54 9.05
CA PHE A 80 1.60 4.63 9.47
C PHE A 80 2.55 4.08 8.38
N PHE A 81 2.27 2.90 7.84
CA PHE A 81 3.06 2.35 6.72
C PHE A 81 3.02 3.27 5.51
N GLY A 82 1.87 3.83 5.14
CA GLY A 82 1.73 4.81 4.06
C GLY A 82 2.61 6.04 4.27
N LYS A 83 2.66 6.57 5.49
CA LYS A 83 3.48 7.74 5.83
C LYS A 83 4.97 7.45 5.73
N VAL A 84 5.42 6.31 6.26
CA VAL A 84 6.83 5.92 6.22
C VAL A 84 7.25 5.52 4.81
N ALA A 85 6.35 4.86 4.06
CA ALA A 85 6.52 4.53 2.65
C ALA A 85 6.66 5.78 1.78
N HIS A 86 5.86 6.84 1.99
CA HIS A 86 5.99 8.15 1.32
C HIS A 86 7.30 8.87 1.66
N SER A 87 7.92 8.55 2.80
CA SER A 87 9.18 9.13 3.24
C SER A 87 10.41 8.45 2.63
N GLY A 88 10.24 7.48 1.73
CA GLY A 88 11.33 6.83 0.98
C GLY A 88 11.85 5.55 1.61
N HIS A 89 11.20 5.05 2.67
CA HIS A 89 11.70 3.91 3.41
C HIS A 89 11.15 2.61 2.82
N ARG A 90 11.98 1.88 2.07
CA ARG A 90 11.63 0.61 1.42
C ARG A 90 11.10 -0.45 2.38
N TRP A 91 11.55 -0.46 3.64
CA TRP A 91 11.10 -1.44 4.63
C TRP A 91 9.59 -1.34 4.93
N ALA A 92 8.99 -0.15 4.82
CA ALA A 92 7.55 0.05 5.02
C ALA A 92 6.72 -0.62 3.91
N PHE A 93 7.21 -0.61 2.67
CA PHE A 93 6.59 -1.35 1.57
C PHE A 93 6.63 -2.86 1.84
N VAL A 94 7.79 -3.39 2.19
CA VAL A 94 7.96 -4.84 2.40
C VAL A 94 7.12 -5.34 3.57
N THR A 95 7.18 -4.65 4.71
CA THR A 95 6.39 -5.00 5.88
C THR A 95 4.90 -4.88 5.59
N GLY A 96 4.44 -3.77 5.01
CA GLY A 96 3.05 -3.59 4.63
C GLY A 96 2.53 -4.66 3.65
N ILE A 97 3.32 -5.06 2.65
CA ILE A 97 2.98 -6.16 1.73
C ILE A 97 2.81 -7.48 2.50
N VAL A 98 3.75 -7.82 3.38
CA VAL A 98 3.69 -9.08 4.15
C VAL A 98 2.44 -9.12 5.03
N PHE A 99 2.17 -8.04 5.78
CA PHE A 99 0.96 -7.93 6.61
C PHE A 99 -0.31 -8.05 5.77
N TYR A 100 -0.35 -7.38 4.62
CA TYR A 100 -1.53 -7.35 3.78
C TYR A 100 -1.77 -8.67 3.01
N ILE A 101 -0.71 -9.42 2.68
CA ILE A 101 -0.84 -10.80 2.16
C ILE A 101 -1.42 -11.72 3.24
N LEU A 102 -0.90 -11.64 4.47
CA LEU A 102 -1.41 -12.45 5.58
C LEU A 102 -2.89 -12.16 5.84
N ASP A 103 -3.28 -10.88 5.87
CA ASP A 103 -4.69 -10.49 5.99
C ASP A 103 -5.53 -10.99 4.80
N GLY A 104 -5.00 -10.88 3.58
CA GLY A 104 -5.62 -11.40 2.35
C GLY A 104 -5.94 -12.90 2.39
N THR A 105 -5.13 -13.72 3.08
CA THR A 105 -5.41 -15.16 3.21
C THR A 105 -6.68 -15.45 4.01
N LEU A 106 -7.10 -14.55 4.91
CA LEU A 106 -8.31 -14.72 5.70
C LEU A 106 -9.57 -14.64 4.83
N PHE A 107 -9.54 -13.85 3.75
CA PHE A 107 -10.65 -13.76 2.79
C PHE A 107 -10.95 -15.08 2.09
N ILE A 108 -9.91 -15.88 1.84
CA ILE A 108 -10.06 -17.21 1.23
C ILE A 108 -10.82 -18.13 2.20
N ILE A 109 -10.56 -18.02 3.50
CA ILE A 109 -11.22 -18.81 4.54
C ILE A 109 -12.71 -18.47 4.62
N VAL A 110 -13.05 -17.17 4.59
CA VAL A 110 -14.45 -16.69 4.61
C VAL A 110 -15.13 -16.75 3.23
N ARG A 111 -14.44 -17.29 2.21
CA ARG A 111 -14.92 -17.47 0.83
C ARG A 111 -15.38 -16.18 0.15
N ASP A 112 -14.77 -15.06 0.52
CA ASP A 112 -15.05 -13.79 -0.11
C ASP A 112 -14.08 -13.52 -1.27
N TYR A 113 -14.52 -13.88 -2.47
CA TYR A 113 -13.73 -13.70 -3.69
C TYR A 113 -13.62 -12.23 -4.13
N ILE A 114 -14.55 -11.36 -3.72
CA ILE A 114 -14.51 -9.93 -4.07
C ILE A 114 -13.40 -9.26 -3.26
N GLY A 115 -13.32 -9.51 -1.95
CA GLY A 115 -12.25 -9.01 -1.10
C GLY A 115 -10.87 -9.54 -1.50
N VAL A 116 -10.76 -10.81 -1.94
CA VAL A 116 -9.52 -11.35 -2.54
C VAL A 116 -9.13 -10.55 -3.79
N GLY A 117 -10.07 -10.28 -4.70
CA GLY A 117 -9.80 -9.50 -5.91
C GLY A 117 -9.27 -8.10 -5.59
N LEU A 118 -9.88 -7.41 -4.63
CA LEU A 118 -9.45 -6.09 -4.19
C LEU A 118 -8.09 -6.11 -3.48
N HIS A 119 -7.81 -7.15 -2.69
CA HIS A 119 -6.49 -7.37 -2.09
C HIS A 119 -5.40 -7.50 -3.14
N VAL A 120 -5.66 -8.27 -4.20
CA VAL A 120 -4.70 -8.43 -5.31
C VAL A 120 -4.47 -7.09 -6.03
N VAL A 121 -5.52 -6.30 -6.27
CA VAL A 121 -5.38 -4.97 -6.89
C VAL A 121 -4.55 -4.02 -6.03
N ALA A 122 -4.83 -3.96 -4.73
CA ALA A 122 -4.07 -3.13 -3.82
C ALA A 122 -2.60 -3.60 -3.68
N LEU A 123 -2.36 -4.91 -3.59
CA LEU A 123 -1.01 -5.49 -3.60
C LEU A 123 -0.24 -5.14 -4.88
N TRP A 124 -0.92 -5.22 -6.03
CA TRP A 124 -0.34 -4.83 -7.31
C TRP A 124 0.06 -3.35 -7.32
N GLY A 125 -0.80 -2.48 -6.80
CA GLY A 125 -0.52 -1.06 -6.64
C GLY A 125 0.70 -0.76 -5.77
N ILE A 126 0.78 -1.38 -4.59
CA ILE A 126 1.90 -1.24 -3.66
C ILE A 126 3.20 -1.78 -4.29
N TYR A 127 3.15 -2.95 -4.92
CA TYR A 127 4.29 -3.58 -5.58
C TYR A 127 4.88 -2.70 -6.70
N ARG A 128 4.02 -2.09 -7.53
CA ARG A 128 4.46 -1.16 -8.57
C ARG A 128 5.20 0.05 -7.99
N GLY A 129 4.72 0.63 -6.89
CA GLY A 129 5.42 1.74 -6.24
C GLY A 129 6.78 1.36 -5.67
N MET A 130 6.91 0.15 -5.10
CA MET A 130 8.20 -0.36 -4.63
C MET A 130 9.19 -0.53 -5.78
N MET A 131 8.75 -0.99 -6.95
CA MET A 131 9.61 -1.13 -8.13
C MET A 131 10.04 0.23 -8.69
N ALA A 132 9.14 1.21 -8.70
CA ALA A 132 9.48 2.59 -9.07
C ALA A 132 10.54 3.20 -8.14
N HIS A 133 10.41 2.96 -6.83
CA HIS A 133 11.40 3.39 -5.85
C HIS A 133 12.78 2.76 -6.08
N LYS A 134 12.84 1.45 -6.35
CA LYS A 134 14.10 0.76 -6.68
C LYS A 134 14.78 1.40 -7.89
N LYS A 135 14.01 1.70 -8.95
CA LYS A 135 14.53 2.32 -10.18
C LYS A 135 15.01 3.75 -9.94
N LEU A 136 14.34 4.52 -9.07
CA LEU A 136 14.83 5.85 -8.67
C LEU A 136 16.18 5.79 -7.96
N MET A 137 16.35 4.84 -7.04
CA MET A 137 17.62 4.65 -6.33
C MET A 137 18.76 4.25 -7.27
N GLU A 138 18.50 3.37 -8.24
CA GLU A 138 19.49 2.97 -9.25
C GLU A 138 19.95 4.15 -10.11
N ILE A 139 19.01 4.99 -10.57
CA ILE A 139 19.32 6.21 -11.35
C ILE A 139 20.13 7.19 -10.51
N SER A 140 19.72 7.44 -9.26
CA SER A 140 20.43 8.34 -8.35
C SER A 140 21.86 7.88 -8.10
N ASN A 141 22.06 6.59 -7.84
CA ASN A 141 23.38 6.03 -7.53
C ASN A 141 24.33 6.10 -8.73
N ASN A 142 23.84 5.78 -9.94
CA ASN A 142 24.64 5.87 -11.15
C ASN A 142 25.08 7.32 -11.48
N GLN A 143 24.24 8.31 -11.19
CA GLN A 143 24.63 9.71 -11.35
C GLN A 143 25.73 10.11 -10.36
N THR A 144 25.62 9.69 -9.10
CA THR A 144 26.64 9.96 -8.08
C THR A 144 28.00 9.35 -8.43
N ILE A 145 28.03 8.11 -8.93
CA ILE A 145 29.26 7.43 -9.36
C ILE A 145 29.92 8.21 -10.51
N LYS A 146 29.15 8.57 -11.55
CA LYS A 146 29.68 9.27 -12.72
C LYS A 146 30.29 10.64 -12.37
N SER A 147 29.63 11.41 -11.51
CA SER A 147 30.17 12.70 -11.05
C SER A 147 31.45 12.57 -10.22
N THR A 148 31.62 11.45 -9.50
CA THR A 148 32.83 11.18 -8.72
C THR A 148 34.01 10.82 -9.64
N GLU A 149 33.77 10.02 -10.70
CA GLU A 149 34.79 9.67 -11.70
C GLU A 149 35.28 10.90 -12.48
N GLU A 150 34.37 11.78 -12.91
CA GLU A 150 34.71 13.02 -13.63
C GLU A 150 35.51 13.99 -12.73
N GLY A 151 35.19 14.08 -11.43
CA GLY A 151 35.90 14.94 -10.47
C GLY A 151 37.29 14.45 -10.05
N MET A 152 37.61 13.16 -10.22
CA MET A 152 38.96 12.59 -9.98
C MET A 152 39.87 12.64 -11.22
N SER A 153 39.34 13.04 -12.37
CA SER A 153 40.08 13.15 -13.64
C SER A 153 40.79 14.49 -13.86
N VAL A 154 40.91 15.31 -12.81
CA VAL A 154 41.51 16.66 -12.80
C VAL A 154 42.81 16.68 -12.01
#